data_AF-A0A0G1SXT6-F1
#
_entry.id   AF-A0A0G1SXT6-F1
#
_cell.length_a   1.000
_cell.length_b   1.000
_cell.length_c   1.000
_cell.angle_alpha   90.00
_cell.angle_beta   90.00
_cell.angle_gamma   90.00
#
_symmetry.space_group_name_H-M   'P 1'
#
loop_
_entity.id
_entity.type
_entity.pdbx_description
1 polymer ?
#
loop_
_entity_poly.entity_id
_entity_poly.type
_entity_poly.pdbx_seq_one_letter_code
_entity_poly.pdbx_strand_id
1 'polypeptide(L)'
;MSKLIRDLIPEEILKTTGQSLSVTKLTSPDFLRVLLDKLIEEAQELRRDPGVGELVDVAEVISYLKHQLQISDQQLNQAVKAKRQQRGGFDQRLLAPFPVKHLPDAMLIQKCLLLRAGLILILQRQPTDRSRPNCWDLPGGGYEVGENVINSLTREVKEETGVIIHNARPFHFANQIGVKSGLYYGDHVFAVCYVCDQWEGKLNLSDEHVAYRWVTPQEFLTYDFGEDKGFFKDSINLYMEIITPK
;
A
#
# COMPACT_ATOMS: atom_id res chain seq x y z
N MET A 1 -12.37 -27.30 -11.81
CA MET A 1 -12.35 -25.90 -12.25
C MET A 1 -13.31 -25.75 -13.40
N SER A 2 -14.30 -24.87 -13.29
CA SER A 2 -15.21 -24.55 -14.39
C SER A 2 -14.56 -23.48 -15.26
N LYS A 3 -14.61 -23.62 -16.59
CA LYS A 3 -14.05 -22.66 -17.54
C LYS A 3 -15.15 -21.91 -18.27
N LEU A 4 -14.88 -20.65 -18.60
CA LEU A 4 -15.70 -19.93 -19.56
C LEU A 4 -15.40 -20.47 -20.96
N ILE A 5 -16.45 -20.79 -21.70
CA ILE A 5 -16.34 -21.33 -23.07
C ILE A 5 -17.15 -20.46 -24.02
N ARG A 6 -16.77 -20.48 -25.30
CA ARG A 6 -17.56 -19.86 -26.37
C ARG A 6 -18.87 -20.62 -26.56
N ASP A 7 -19.89 -19.92 -27.03
CA ASP A 7 -21.25 -20.43 -27.22
C ASP A 7 -21.34 -21.61 -28.21
N LEU A 8 -20.42 -21.69 -29.17
CA LEU A 8 -20.34 -22.79 -30.14
C LEU A 8 -19.61 -24.04 -29.63
N ILE A 9 -18.80 -23.95 -28.57
CA ILE A 9 -17.99 -25.06 -28.05
C ILE A 9 -18.81 -26.29 -27.63
N PRO A 10 -19.97 -26.15 -26.94
CA PRO A 10 -20.79 -27.31 -26.58
C PRO A 10 -21.27 -28.10 -27.80
N GLU A 11 -21.65 -27.42 -28.89
CA GLU A 11 -22.08 -28.08 -30.13
C GLU A 11 -20.91 -28.75 -30.84
N GLU A 12 -19.74 -28.11 -30.87
CA GLU A 12 -18.53 -28.69 -31.46
C GLU A 12 -18.11 -29.97 -30.73
N ILE A 13 -18.09 -29.96 -29.39
CA ILE A 13 -17.77 -31.15 -28.59
C ILE A 13 -18.74 -32.29 -28.91
N LEU A 14 -20.04 -32.01 -28.98
CA LEU A 14 -21.04 -33.02 -29.35
C LEU A 14 -20.80 -33.59 -30.74
N LYS A 15 -20.48 -32.74 -31.73
CA LYS A 15 -20.20 -33.17 -33.12
C LYS A 15 -18.94 -34.04 -33.21
N THR A 16 -17.88 -33.68 -32.51
CA THR A 16 -16.58 -34.36 -32.62
C THR A 16 -16.48 -35.61 -31.75
N THR A 17 -17.11 -35.62 -30.58
CA THR A 17 -16.95 -36.70 -29.59
C THR A 17 -18.20 -37.55 -29.37
N GLY A 18 -19.37 -37.08 -29.81
CA GLY A 18 -20.67 -37.69 -29.50
C GLY A 18 -21.14 -37.46 -28.06
N GLN A 19 -20.38 -36.73 -27.23
CA GLN A 19 -20.71 -36.45 -25.84
C GLN A 19 -21.32 -35.06 -25.68
N SER A 20 -22.38 -34.96 -24.88
CA SER A 20 -22.96 -33.66 -24.50
C SER A 20 -22.19 -33.02 -23.36
N LEU A 21 -21.85 -31.74 -23.51
CA LEU A 21 -21.25 -30.94 -22.44
C LEU A 21 -22.35 -30.27 -21.62
N SER A 22 -22.40 -30.52 -20.30
CA SER A 22 -23.27 -29.79 -19.39
C SER A 22 -22.75 -28.37 -19.19
N VAL A 23 -23.60 -27.37 -19.44
CA VAL A 23 -23.25 -25.94 -19.33
C VAL A 23 -24.22 -25.20 -18.42
N THR A 24 -23.73 -24.20 -17.72
CA THR A 24 -24.54 -23.30 -16.88
C THR A 24 -24.45 -21.88 -17.44
N LYS A 25 -25.59 -21.23 -17.63
CA LYS A 25 -25.63 -19.81 -18.00
C LYS A 25 -25.41 -18.96 -16.75
N LEU A 26 -24.42 -18.08 -16.79
CA LEU A 26 -24.06 -17.21 -15.67
C LEU A 26 -24.95 -15.96 -15.63
N THR A 27 -25.15 -15.42 -14.42
CA THR A 27 -25.75 -14.08 -14.23
C THR A 27 -24.72 -12.99 -14.51
N SER A 28 -25.14 -11.73 -14.72
CA SER A 28 -24.20 -10.64 -15.05
C SER A 28 -23.08 -10.44 -14.02
N PRO A 29 -23.33 -10.45 -12.70
CA PRO A 29 -22.25 -10.33 -11.70
C PRO A 29 -21.27 -11.52 -11.73
N ASP A 30 -21.78 -12.75 -11.85
CA ASP A 30 -20.95 -13.95 -11.93
C ASP A 30 -20.15 -14.00 -13.23
N PHE A 31 -20.76 -13.55 -14.32
CA PHE A 31 -20.13 -13.50 -15.64
C PHE A 31 -18.96 -12.53 -15.67
N LEU A 32 -19.08 -11.33 -15.07
CA LEU A 32 -17.97 -10.39 -15.01
C LEU A 32 -16.76 -10.98 -14.28
N ARG A 33 -16.98 -11.64 -13.14
CA ARG A 33 -15.90 -12.30 -12.39
C ARG A 33 -15.20 -13.37 -13.22
N VAL A 34 -15.97 -14.25 -13.84
CA VAL A 34 -15.43 -15.35 -14.66
C VAL A 34 -14.75 -14.83 -15.94
N LEU A 35 -15.22 -13.72 -16.51
CA LEU A 35 -14.60 -13.07 -17.67
C LEU A 35 -13.25 -12.41 -17.31
N LEU A 36 -13.10 -11.87 -16.10
CA LEU A 36 -11.82 -11.38 -15.59
C LEU A 36 -10.83 -12.53 -15.38
N ASP A 37 -11.28 -13.68 -14.86
CA ASP A 37 -10.45 -14.89 -14.78
C ASP A 37 -10.00 -15.35 -16.18
N LYS A 38 -10.90 -15.25 -17.18
CA LYS A 38 -10.60 -15.58 -18.58
C LYS A 38 -9.53 -14.65 -19.17
N LEU A 39 -9.55 -13.35 -18.86
CA LEU A 39 -8.49 -12.42 -19.29
C LEU A 39 -7.10 -12.84 -18.80
N ILE A 40 -7.02 -13.36 -17.57
CA ILE A 40 -5.76 -13.85 -17.00
C ILE A 40 -5.30 -15.12 -17.74
N GLU A 41 -6.21 -16.03 -18.05
CA GLU A 41 -5.92 -17.26 -18.83
C GLU A 41 -5.32 -16.89 -20.20
N GLU A 42 -6.02 -16.06 -20.99
CA GLU A 42 -5.54 -15.68 -22.34
C GLU A 42 -4.20 -14.91 -22.27
N ALA A 43 -4.02 -14.04 -21.28
CA ALA A 43 -2.75 -13.34 -21.11
C ALA A 43 -1.58 -14.29 -20.75
N GLN A 44 -1.86 -15.38 -20.04
CA GLN A 44 -0.87 -16.43 -19.74
C GLN A 44 -0.55 -17.27 -20.98
N GLU A 45 -1.54 -17.56 -21.83
CA GLU A 45 -1.36 -18.27 -23.09
C GLU A 45 -0.54 -17.43 -24.07
N LEU A 46 -0.88 -16.14 -24.26
CA LEU A 46 -0.07 -15.19 -25.03
C LEU A 46 1.37 -15.06 -24.53
N ARG A 47 1.58 -15.13 -23.21
CA ARG A 47 2.93 -15.12 -22.64
C ARG A 47 3.71 -16.40 -22.98
N ARG A 48 3.03 -17.55 -23.03
CA ARG A 48 3.64 -18.86 -23.30
C ARG A 48 3.97 -19.03 -24.78
N ASP A 49 3.07 -18.60 -25.67
CA ASP A 49 3.25 -18.65 -27.11
C ASP A 49 2.84 -17.32 -27.78
N PRO A 50 3.75 -16.34 -27.84
CA PRO A 50 3.42 -15.02 -28.39
C PRO A 50 3.07 -15.08 -29.88
N GLY A 51 1.78 -15.04 -30.20
CA GLY A 51 1.26 -15.13 -31.56
C GLY A 51 0.03 -14.26 -31.80
N VAL A 52 -0.34 -14.10 -33.08
CA VAL A 52 -1.52 -13.31 -33.47
C VAL A 52 -2.82 -13.95 -32.97
N GLY A 53 -2.89 -15.28 -32.92
CA GLY A 53 -4.05 -16.01 -32.36
C GLY A 53 -4.31 -15.63 -30.90
N GLU A 54 -3.33 -15.88 -30.04
CA GLU A 54 -3.42 -15.55 -28.61
C GLU A 54 -3.66 -14.06 -28.35
N LEU A 55 -3.10 -13.18 -29.18
CA LEU A 55 -3.35 -11.74 -29.07
C LEU A 55 -4.80 -11.39 -29.42
N VAL A 56 -5.39 -12.07 -30.41
CA VAL A 56 -6.81 -11.93 -30.77
C VAL A 56 -7.69 -12.43 -29.62
N ASP A 57 -7.34 -13.52 -28.97
CA ASP A 57 -8.10 -14.06 -27.84
C ASP A 57 -8.11 -13.07 -26.65
N VAL A 58 -6.96 -12.47 -26.31
CA VAL A 58 -6.90 -11.36 -25.32
C VAL A 58 -7.76 -10.17 -25.75
N ALA A 59 -7.70 -9.77 -27.03
CA ALA A 59 -8.46 -8.63 -27.54
C ALA A 59 -9.98 -8.88 -27.53
N GLU A 60 -10.40 -10.11 -27.83
CA GLU A 60 -11.80 -10.55 -27.76
C GLU A 60 -12.32 -10.43 -26.31
N VAL A 61 -11.58 -10.94 -25.33
CA VAL A 61 -11.96 -10.84 -23.91
C VAL A 61 -12.08 -9.38 -23.46
N ILE A 62 -11.13 -8.51 -23.87
CA ILE A 62 -11.20 -7.07 -23.58
C ILE A 62 -12.47 -6.45 -24.19
N SER A 63 -12.87 -6.86 -25.39
CA SER A 63 -14.10 -6.38 -26.04
C SER A 63 -15.34 -6.72 -25.22
N TYR A 64 -15.44 -7.98 -24.75
CA TYR A 64 -16.54 -8.39 -23.85
C TYR A 64 -16.53 -7.63 -22.53
N LEU A 65 -15.34 -7.41 -21.92
CA LEU A 65 -15.20 -6.65 -20.68
C LEU A 65 -15.66 -5.20 -20.86
N LYS A 66 -15.29 -4.55 -21.96
CA LYS A 66 -15.78 -3.20 -22.28
C LYS A 66 -17.30 -3.14 -22.30
N HIS A 67 -17.95 -4.12 -22.94
CA HIS A 67 -19.42 -4.17 -22.99
C HIS A 67 -20.03 -4.37 -21.59
N GLN A 68 -19.51 -5.31 -20.79
CA GLN A 68 -19.99 -5.56 -19.42
C GLN A 68 -19.79 -4.36 -18.49
N LEU A 69 -18.68 -3.64 -18.65
CA LEU A 69 -18.34 -2.45 -17.86
C LEU A 69 -18.94 -1.15 -18.44
N GLN A 70 -19.68 -1.24 -19.54
CA GLN A 70 -20.27 -0.09 -20.23
C GLN A 70 -19.23 0.97 -20.65
N ILE A 71 -18.05 0.52 -21.07
CA ILE A 71 -16.94 1.38 -21.52
C ILE A 71 -16.96 1.44 -23.05
N SER A 72 -17.22 2.62 -23.61
CA SER A 72 -17.14 2.88 -25.05
C SER A 72 -15.69 2.91 -25.57
N ASP A 73 -15.51 2.64 -26.86
CA ASP A 73 -14.22 2.82 -27.54
C ASP A 73 -13.67 4.24 -27.42
N GLN A 74 -14.54 5.25 -27.48
CA GLN A 74 -14.12 6.63 -27.34
C GLN A 74 -13.56 6.91 -25.95
N GLN A 75 -14.26 6.47 -24.88
CA GLN A 75 -13.78 6.65 -23.50
C GLN A 75 -12.45 5.92 -23.29
N LEU A 76 -12.33 4.68 -23.75
CA LEU A 76 -11.10 3.90 -23.62
C LEU A 76 -9.93 4.57 -24.35
N ASN A 77 -10.13 4.95 -25.61
CA ASN A 77 -9.09 5.58 -26.43
C ASN A 77 -8.65 6.95 -25.88
N GLN A 78 -9.61 7.75 -25.38
CA GLN A 78 -9.30 9.00 -24.69
C GLN A 78 -8.47 8.76 -23.42
N ALA A 79 -8.86 7.79 -22.59
CA ALA A 79 -8.12 7.43 -21.38
C ALA A 79 -6.70 6.91 -21.68
N VAL A 80 -6.54 6.09 -22.72
CA VAL A 80 -5.23 5.61 -23.19
C VAL A 80 -4.36 6.77 -23.66
N LYS A 81 -4.91 7.69 -24.47
CA LYS A 81 -4.18 8.87 -24.95
C LYS A 81 -3.75 9.79 -23.81
N ALA A 82 -4.65 10.07 -22.86
CA ALA A 82 -4.35 10.88 -21.68
C ALA A 82 -3.24 10.25 -20.82
N LYS A 83 -3.31 8.93 -20.56
CA LYS A 83 -2.25 8.21 -19.85
C LYS A 83 -0.91 8.27 -20.59
N ARG A 84 -0.92 8.11 -21.92
CA ARG A 84 0.31 8.20 -22.74
C ARG A 84 0.93 9.59 -22.71
N GLN A 85 0.12 10.65 -22.70
CA GLN A 85 0.59 12.03 -22.55
C GLN A 85 1.15 12.31 -21.15
N GLN A 86 0.52 11.75 -20.11
CA GLN A 86 0.94 11.97 -18.73
C GLN A 86 2.19 11.17 -18.34
N ARG A 87 2.32 9.91 -18.81
CA ARG A 87 3.30 8.95 -18.30
C ARG A 87 4.23 8.37 -19.37
N GLY A 88 4.07 8.77 -20.62
CA GLY A 88 4.76 8.15 -21.76
C GLY A 88 4.16 6.79 -22.14
N GLY A 89 4.82 6.12 -23.09
CA GLY A 89 4.48 4.76 -23.53
C GLY A 89 5.68 3.81 -23.36
N PHE A 90 5.55 2.60 -23.90
CA PHE A 90 6.62 1.60 -23.84
C PHE A 90 7.70 1.77 -24.94
N ASP A 91 7.64 2.87 -25.71
CA ASP A 91 8.51 3.12 -26.88
C ASP A 91 10.00 3.17 -26.51
N GLN A 92 10.34 3.66 -25.30
CA GLN A 92 11.71 3.76 -24.81
C GLN A 92 12.27 2.44 -24.24
N ARG A 93 11.45 1.38 -24.12
CA ARG A 93 11.88 0.04 -23.65
C ARG A 93 12.62 0.03 -22.31
N LEU A 94 12.23 0.93 -21.41
CA LEU A 94 12.85 1.05 -20.09
C LEU A 94 12.40 -0.10 -19.18
N LEU A 95 13.37 -0.75 -18.53
CA LEU A 95 13.14 -1.74 -17.47
C LEU A 95 13.76 -1.22 -16.19
N ALA A 96 12.95 -1.06 -15.14
CA ALA A 96 13.48 -0.71 -13.82
C ALA A 96 14.11 -1.95 -13.16
N PRO A 97 15.24 -1.82 -12.44
CA PRO A 97 15.87 -2.93 -11.74
C PRO A 97 15.10 -3.37 -10.47
N PHE A 98 14.09 -2.61 -10.07
CA PHE A 98 13.22 -2.88 -8.92
C PHE A 98 11.75 -2.61 -9.30
N PRO A 99 10.77 -3.18 -8.58
CA PRO A 99 9.36 -2.93 -8.84
C PRO A 99 9.04 -1.44 -8.75
N VAL A 100 8.56 -0.84 -9.84
CA VAL A 100 8.08 0.57 -9.86
C VAL A 100 6.70 0.71 -9.18
N LYS A 101 6.09 -0.43 -8.81
CA LYS A 101 4.89 -0.52 -7.96
C LYS A 101 5.16 -1.51 -6.84
N HIS A 102 4.87 -1.07 -5.61
CA HIS A 102 4.95 -1.87 -4.40
C HIS A 102 4.03 -3.10 -4.42
N LEU A 103 4.18 -3.96 -3.41
CA LEU A 103 3.10 -4.84 -2.95
C LEU A 103 1.79 -4.04 -3.02
N PRO A 104 0.81 -4.43 -3.87
CA PRO A 104 -0.45 -3.72 -3.90
C PRO A 104 -1.03 -3.77 -2.49
N ASP A 105 -1.42 -2.62 -1.98
CA ASP A 105 -2.19 -2.46 -0.73
C ASP A 105 -1.40 -2.69 0.56
N ALA A 106 -0.07 -2.49 0.59
CA ALA A 106 0.71 -2.49 1.83
C ALA A 106 1.55 -1.22 2.01
N MET A 107 1.42 -0.58 3.17
CA MET A 107 2.18 0.62 3.54
C MET A 107 3.07 0.31 4.75
N LEU A 108 4.31 0.79 4.73
CA LEU A 108 5.20 0.78 5.88
C LEU A 108 5.28 2.19 6.49
N ILE A 109 4.83 2.33 7.73
CA ILE A 109 5.01 3.53 8.54
C ILE A 109 6.13 3.29 9.54
N GLN A 110 6.95 4.31 9.76
CA GLN A 110 8.07 4.25 10.70
C GLN A 110 7.92 5.35 11.74
N LYS A 111 8.14 5.01 13.01
CA LYS A 111 8.07 5.96 14.13
C LYS A 111 9.28 5.79 15.04
N CYS A 112 9.75 6.87 15.64
CA CYS A 112 10.94 6.87 16.48
C CYS A 112 10.63 7.37 17.91
N LEU A 113 10.87 6.52 18.90
CA LEU A 113 11.11 6.93 20.28
C LEU A 113 12.49 7.57 20.37
N LEU A 114 12.53 8.89 20.18
CA LEU A 114 13.73 9.67 20.39
C LEU A 114 13.92 9.95 21.88
N LEU A 115 15.04 9.50 22.44
CA LEU A 115 15.29 9.51 23.88
C LEU A 115 16.22 10.65 24.32
N ARG A 116 15.90 11.27 25.46
CA ARG A 116 16.79 12.21 26.15
C ARG A 116 16.62 12.09 27.66
N ALA A 117 17.64 11.61 28.35
CA ALA A 117 17.65 11.49 29.81
C ALA A 117 16.40 10.78 30.38
N GLY A 118 15.98 9.67 29.74
CA GLY A 118 14.79 8.91 30.13
C GLY A 118 13.46 9.50 29.65
N LEU A 119 13.47 10.66 28.99
CA LEU A 119 12.30 11.26 28.36
C LEU A 119 12.21 10.90 26.89
N ILE A 120 10.99 10.96 26.36
CA ILE A 120 10.63 10.63 24.98
C ILE A 120 10.10 11.90 24.32
N LEU A 121 10.56 12.19 23.11
CA LEU A 121 10.01 13.28 22.30
C LEU A 121 8.65 12.88 21.71
N ILE A 122 7.65 13.72 21.92
CA ILE A 122 6.36 13.67 21.21
C ILE A 122 6.10 14.99 20.50
N LEU A 123 5.44 14.92 19.35
CA LEU A 123 5.09 16.05 18.51
C LEU A 123 3.56 16.20 18.45
N GLN A 124 3.04 17.42 18.41
CA GLN A 124 1.62 17.68 18.21
C GLN A 124 1.36 18.06 16.76
N ARG A 125 0.49 17.30 16.08
CA ARG A 125 0.13 17.49 14.67
C ARG A 125 -0.64 18.79 14.46
N GLN A 126 -0.51 19.40 13.29
CA GLN A 126 -1.27 20.59 12.93
C GLN A 126 -2.79 20.38 13.06
N PRO A 127 -3.56 21.41 13.45
CA PRO A 127 -5.02 21.36 13.43
C PRO A 127 -5.59 21.14 12.03
N THR A 128 -4.85 21.54 10.98
CA THR A 128 -5.24 21.38 9.57
C THR A 128 -4.83 20.03 8.98
N ASP A 129 -4.22 19.15 9.77
CA ASP A 129 -3.80 17.83 9.29
C ASP A 129 -5.01 16.98 8.87
N ARG A 130 -4.87 16.26 7.76
CA ARG A 130 -5.90 15.36 7.26
C ARG A 130 -6.04 14.10 8.13
N SER A 131 -4.98 13.71 8.83
CA SER A 131 -4.94 12.54 9.70
C SER A 131 -4.65 12.97 11.13
N ARG A 132 -5.56 12.63 12.05
CA ARG A 132 -5.42 12.84 13.51
C ARG A 132 -5.04 14.30 13.87
N PRO A 133 -5.80 15.30 13.40
CA PRO A 133 -5.51 16.70 13.69
C PRO A 133 -5.52 16.96 15.20
N ASN A 134 -4.59 17.79 15.68
CA ASN A 134 -4.35 18.11 17.10
C ASN A 134 -3.87 16.94 18.00
N CYS A 135 -3.82 15.70 17.49
CA CYS A 135 -3.29 14.57 18.24
C CYS A 135 -1.75 14.64 18.35
N TRP A 136 -1.23 13.91 19.32
CA TRP A 136 0.19 13.68 19.50
C TRP A 136 0.68 12.53 18.62
N ASP A 137 1.97 12.58 18.31
CA ASP A 137 2.63 11.60 17.45
C ASP A 137 4.09 11.42 17.87
N LEU A 138 4.71 10.38 17.35
CA LEU A 138 6.16 10.22 17.35
C LEU A 138 6.74 10.77 16.03
N PRO A 139 7.99 11.28 16.06
CA PRO A 139 8.72 11.60 14.84
C PRO A 139 8.83 10.40 13.89
N GLY A 140 8.73 10.65 12.60
CA GLY A 140 8.85 9.66 11.54
C GLY A 140 7.60 9.57 10.66
N GLY A 141 7.72 8.91 9.51
CA GLY A 141 6.66 8.90 8.53
C GLY A 141 6.72 7.72 7.57
N GLY A 142 6.31 7.99 6.34
CA GLY A 142 6.25 7.01 5.27
C GLY A 142 7.63 6.67 4.71
N TYR A 143 7.67 5.54 4.03
CA TYR A 143 8.83 5.11 3.27
C TYR A 143 8.65 5.47 1.78
N GLU A 144 9.71 5.98 1.13
CA GLU A 144 9.71 6.18 -0.33
C GLU A 144 10.38 5.02 -1.08
N VAL A 145 9.88 4.73 -2.29
CA VAL A 145 10.34 3.61 -3.12
C VAL A 145 11.85 3.66 -3.34
N GLY A 146 12.55 2.60 -2.93
CA GLY A 146 13.98 2.44 -3.20
C GLY A 146 14.89 3.11 -2.17
N GLU A 147 14.34 3.79 -1.17
CA GLU A 147 15.12 4.27 -0.02
C GLU A 147 15.60 3.08 0.85
N ASN A 148 16.62 3.31 1.66
CA ASN A 148 16.90 2.42 2.79
C ASN A 148 15.96 2.80 3.95
N VAL A 149 15.37 1.80 4.61
CA VAL A 149 14.37 1.98 5.68
C VAL A 149 14.87 2.91 6.81
N ILE A 150 16.11 2.72 7.28
CA ILE A 150 16.72 3.56 8.33
C ILE A 150 17.06 4.96 7.81
N ASN A 151 17.50 5.08 6.56
CA ASN A 151 17.78 6.38 5.96
C ASN A 151 16.48 7.20 5.80
N SER A 152 15.39 6.56 5.41
CA SER A 152 14.05 7.16 5.33
C SER A 152 13.61 7.67 6.71
N LEU A 153 13.73 6.86 7.77
CA LEU A 153 13.43 7.32 9.13
C LEU A 153 14.30 8.52 9.54
N THR A 154 15.60 8.49 9.20
CA THR A 154 16.52 9.59 9.51
C THR A 154 16.14 10.88 8.77
N ARG A 155 15.70 10.77 7.51
CA ARG A 155 15.19 11.89 6.72
C ARG A 155 13.94 12.49 7.36
N GLU A 156 12.93 11.66 7.63
CA GLU A 156 11.65 12.09 8.23
C GLU A 156 11.86 12.78 9.58
N VAL A 157 12.62 12.16 10.49
CA VAL A 157 12.91 12.76 11.80
C VAL A 157 13.62 14.10 11.63
N LYS A 158 14.59 14.20 10.72
CA LYS A 158 15.30 15.46 10.45
C LYS A 158 14.38 16.54 9.88
N GLU A 159 13.48 16.18 8.98
CA GLU A 159 12.53 17.11 8.37
C GLU A 159 11.54 17.64 9.41
N GLU A 160 10.96 16.77 10.24
CA GLU A 160 9.95 17.14 11.24
C GLU A 160 10.53 17.88 12.45
N THR A 161 11.78 17.60 12.81
CA THR A 161 12.33 18.03 14.12
C THR A 161 13.69 18.72 14.05
N GLY A 162 14.37 18.70 12.90
CA GLY A 162 15.71 19.27 12.72
C GLY A 162 16.86 18.45 13.31
N VAL A 163 16.60 17.35 14.01
CA VAL A 163 17.64 16.49 14.59
C VAL A 163 18.00 15.31 13.69
N ILE A 164 19.27 14.90 13.76
CA ILE A 164 19.81 13.76 13.02
C ILE A 164 19.94 12.60 14.01
N ILE A 165 19.37 11.46 13.66
CA ILE A 165 19.44 10.23 14.46
C ILE A 165 20.52 9.29 13.93
N HIS A 166 21.08 8.49 14.83
CA HIS A 166 22.09 7.47 14.54
C HIS A 166 21.72 6.15 15.20
N ASN A 167 22.02 5.04 14.53
CA ASN A 167 21.84 3.69 15.10
C ASN A 167 20.43 3.43 15.69
N ALA A 168 19.38 3.93 15.03
CA ALA A 168 18.01 3.64 15.42
C ALA A 168 17.72 2.14 15.35
N ARG A 169 17.17 1.56 16.41
CA ARG A 169 16.95 0.11 16.55
C ARG A 169 15.46 -0.20 16.53
N PRO A 170 14.97 -1.09 15.64
CA PRO A 170 13.58 -1.50 15.66
C PRO A 170 13.33 -2.33 16.92
N PHE A 171 12.22 -2.08 17.62
CA PHE A 171 11.88 -2.84 18.82
C PHE A 171 10.41 -3.27 18.88
N HIS A 172 9.52 -2.62 18.12
CA HIS A 172 8.12 -3.01 18.01
C HIS A 172 7.69 -3.04 16.56
N PHE A 173 7.04 -4.13 16.14
CA PHE A 173 6.44 -4.28 14.82
C PHE A 173 4.96 -4.63 14.97
N ALA A 174 4.10 -3.84 14.33
CA ALA A 174 2.66 -4.06 14.30
C ALA A 174 2.16 -4.15 12.86
N ASN A 175 1.20 -5.05 12.61
CA ASN A 175 0.64 -5.33 11.29
C ASN A 175 -0.88 -5.11 11.20
N GLN A 176 -1.47 -4.43 12.19
CA GLN A 176 -2.92 -4.20 12.28
C GLN A 176 -3.29 -2.72 12.43
N ILE A 177 -2.53 -1.78 11.86
CA ILE A 177 -2.94 -0.36 11.82
C ILE A 177 -3.98 -0.15 10.69
N GLY A 178 -5.08 -0.90 10.73
CA GLY A 178 -6.16 -0.71 9.76
C GLY A 178 -6.99 0.52 10.12
N VAL A 179 -6.96 1.55 9.29
CA VAL A 179 -7.81 2.74 9.48
C VAL A 179 -9.24 2.39 9.03
N LYS A 180 -10.25 2.60 9.89
CA LYS A 180 -11.67 2.35 9.54
C LYS A 180 -12.26 3.44 8.62
N SER A 181 -11.54 4.56 8.43
CA SER A 181 -11.85 5.66 7.51
C SER A 181 -10.61 6.56 7.33
N GLY A 182 -10.48 7.28 6.22
CA GLY A 182 -9.36 8.19 5.95
C GLY A 182 -8.59 7.87 4.66
N LEU A 183 -7.43 8.52 4.45
CA LEU A 183 -6.60 8.41 3.23
C LEU A 183 -6.10 6.98 2.93
N TYR A 184 -6.09 6.08 3.91
CA TYR A 184 -5.49 4.74 3.85
C TYR A 184 -6.50 3.61 4.13
N TYR A 185 -7.80 3.86 3.86
CA TYR A 185 -8.86 2.86 4.03
C TYR A 185 -8.68 1.70 3.03
N GLY A 186 -8.43 0.49 3.53
CA GLY A 186 -8.24 -0.71 2.72
C GLY A 186 -6.79 -1.20 2.62
N ASP A 187 -5.81 -0.40 3.06
CA ASP A 187 -4.39 -0.76 3.03
C ASP A 187 -3.97 -1.59 4.25
N HIS A 188 -3.11 -2.59 4.04
CA HIS A 188 -2.35 -3.27 5.08
C HIS A 188 -1.22 -2.34 5.56
N VAL A 189 -1.47 -1.64 6.66
CA VAL A 189 -0.45 -0.79 7.28
C VAL A 189 0.38 -1.62 8.27
N PHE A 190 1.65 -1.74 7.95
CA PHE A 190 2.70 -2.20 8.84
C PHE A 190 3.35 -0.98 9.49
N ALA A 191 3.60 -1.05 10.79
CA ALA A 191 4.34 -0.04 11.50
C ALA A 191 5.49 -0.63 12.27
N VAL A 192 6.63 0.06 12.20
CA VAL A 192 7.82 -0.24 13.00
C VAL A 192 8.07 0.94 13.93
N CYS A 193 8.14 0.67 15.22
CA CYS A 193 8.64 1.62 16.20
C CYS A 193 10.13 1.35 16.45
N TYR A 194 10.93 2.39 16.30
CA TYR A 194 12.36 2.41 16.56
C TYR A 194 12.65 3.14 17.85
N VAL A 195 13.72 2.76 18.53
CA VAL A 195 14.27 3.49 19.66
C VAL A 195 15.62 4.09 19.27
N CYS A 196 15.84 5.36 19.63
CA CYS A 196 17.07 6.07 19.33
C CYS A 196 17.49 6.97 20.51
N ASP A 197 18.64 6.65 21.09
CA ASP A 197 19.33 7.40 22.14
C ASP A 197 20.57 8.17 21.62
N GLN A 198 20.93 7.98 20.35
CA GLN A 198 22.07 8.64 19.70
C GLN A 198 21.57 9.61 18.64
N TRP A 199 21.58 10.89 18.95
CA TRP A 199 21.14 11.93 18.02
C TRP A 199 21.86 13.25 18.28
N GLU A 200 21.88 14.10 17.26
CA GLU A 200 22.51 15.41 17.30
C GLU A 200 21.63 16.49 16.66
N GLY A 201 21.97 17.76 16.92
CA GLY A 201 21.25 18.92 16.41
C GLY A 201 20.38 19.60 17.46
N LYS A 202 19.66 20.63 17.01
CA LYS A 202 18.74 21.42 17.85
C LYS A 202 17.33 21.21 17.33
N LEU A 203 16.39 20.94 18.24
CA LEU A 203 14.99 20.83 17.89
C LEU A 203 14.48 22.11 17.23
N ASN A 204 13.94 21.94 16.03
CA ASN A 204 13.26 22.96 15.25
C ASN A 204 12.16 22.26 14.46
N LEU A 205 10.91 22.49 14.84
CA LEU A 205 9.78 21.81 14.22
C LEU A 205 9.56 22.28 12.79
N SER A 206 9.12 21.38 11.93
CA SER A 206 8.54 21.73 10.64
C SER A 206 7.15 22.36 10.81
N ASP A 207 6.63 22.90 9.72
CA ASP A 207 5.27 23.42 9.65
C ASP A 207 4.18 22.34 9.83
N GLU A 208 4.55 21.05 9.90
CA GLU A 208 3.61 19.95 10.14
C GLU A 208 3.25 19.76 11.63
N HIS A 209 3.98 20.44 12.52
CA HIS A 209 3.82 20.30 13.96
C HIS A 209 3.70 21.66 14.67
N VAL A 210 2.78 21.76 15.61
CA VAL A 210 2.53 23.01 16.37
C VAL A 210 3.24 23.07 17.71
N ALA A 211 3.60 21.91 18.27
CA ALA A 211 4.24 21.81 19.57
C ALA A 211 5.04 20.51 19.70
N TYR A 212 5.96 20.48 20.66
CA TYR A 212 6.64 19.26 21.08
C TYR A 212 6.73 19.20 22.60
N ARG A 213 6.87 17.99 23.14
CA ARG A 213 7.13 17.75 24.56
C ARG A 213 8.13 16.62 24.75
N TRP A 214 8.91 16.73 25.81
CA TRP A 214 9.69 15.62 26.36
C TRP A 214 8.89 15.05 27.52
N VAL A 215 8.52 13.78 27.44
CA VAL A 215 7.62 13.14 28.41
C VAL A 215 8.22 11.86 28.96
N THR A 216 7.90 11.54 30.21
CA THR A 216 8.22 10.22 30.77
C THR A 216 7.38 9.13 30.09
N PRO A 217 7.81 7.85 30.16
CA PRO A 217 6.99 6.74 29.65
C PRO A 217 5.58 6.69 30.25
N GLN A 218 5.44 7.05 31.54
CA GLN A 218 4.15 7.10 32.22
C GLN A 218 3.29 8.27 31.72
N GLU A 219 3.88 9.46 31.54
CA GLU A 219 3.15 10.61 30.99
C GLU A 219 2.71 10.36 29.54
N PHE A 220 3.54 9.69 28.73
CA PHE A 220 3.23 9.33 27.35
C PHE A 220 1.85 8.68 27.23
N LEU A 221 1.52 7.75 28.13
CA LEU A 221 0.24 7.03 28.14
C LEU A 221 -1.00 7.93 28.35
N THR A 222 -0.80 9.17 28.82
CA THR A 222 -1.89 10.13 29.09
C THR A 222 -2.21 11.03 27.90
N TYR A 223 -1.37 11.06 26.86
CA TYR A 223 -1.59 11.87 25.67
C TYR A 223 -2.50 11.16 24.65
N ASP A 224 -3.22 11.97 23.87
CA ASP A 224 -4.08 11.50 22.79
C ASP A 224 -3.29 11.35 21.49
N PHE A 225 -3.11 10.11 21.02
CA PHE A 225 -2.45 9.79 19.76
C PHE A 225 -3.43 9.54 18.60
N GLY A 226 -4.73 9.76 18.83
CA GLY A 226 -5.80 9.48 17.88
C GLY A 226 -6.06 7.98 17.70
N GLU A 227 -6.85 7.63 16.68
CA GLU A 227 -7.15 6.23 16.35
C GLU A 227 -5.97 5.53 15.64
N ASP A 228 -5.04 4.99 16.42
CA ASP A 228 -3.84 4.25 15.98
C ASP A 228 -3.94 2.72 16.21
N LYS A 229 -5.11 2.25 16.69
CA LYS A 229 -5.34 0.88 17.15
C LYS A 229 -4.39 0.40 18.26
N GLY A 230 -3.87 1.31 19.07
CA GLY A 230 -3.03 0.98 20.22
C GLY A 230 -1.54 0.92 19.92
N PHE A 231 -1.11 1.09 18.67
CA PHE A 231 0.30 1.00 18.28
C PHE A 231 1.25 1.82 19.19
N PHE A 232 0.94 3.08 19.47
CA PHE A 232 1.76 3.95 20.32
C PHE A 232 1.76 3.47 21.78
N LYS A 233 0.59 3.09 22.31
CA LYS A 233 0.46 2.59 23.69
C LYS A 233 1.17 1.24 23.88
N ASP A 234 1.04 0.34 22.93
CA ASP A 234 1.71 -0.95 22.92
C ASP A 234 3.23 -0.77 22.77
N SER A 235 3.66 0.17 21.93
CA SER A 235 5.09 0.52 21.78
C SER A 235 5.67 1.01 23.11
N ILE A 236 4.99 1.90 23.83
CA ILE A 236 5.55 2.42 25.09
C ILE A 236 5.52 1.36 26.20
N ASN A 237 4.48 0.52 26.25
CA ASN A 237 4.43 -0.58 27.20
C ASN A 237 5.58 -1.57 26.98
N LEU A 238 5.82 -1.96 25.73
CA LEU A 238 6.95 -2.82 25.38
C LEU A 238 8.30 -2.16 25.72
N TYR A 239 8.44 -0.86 25.46
CA TYR A 239 9.65 -0.13 25.85
C TYR A 239 9.86 -0.14 27.37
N MET A 240 8.81 0.09 28.17
CA MET A 240 8.88 0.03 29.63
C MET A 240 9.28 -1.37 30.14
N GLU A 241 8.78 -2.43 29.51
CA GLU A 241 9.18 -3.81 29.83
C GLU A 241 10.66 -4.07 29.52
N ILE A 242 11.20 -3.47 28.45
CA ILE A 242 12.61 -3.62 28.06
C ILE A 242 13.54 -2.89 29.05
N ILE A 243 13.16 -1.71 29.54
CA ILE A 243 14.02 -0.89 30.40
C ILE A 243 13.87 -1.19 31.90
N THR A 244 12.82 -1.92 32.30
CA THR A 244 12.61 -2.32 33.70
C THR A 244 13.21 -3.71 33.90
N PRO A 245 14.32 -3.87 34.66
CA PRO A 245 14.88 -5.19 34.92
C PRO A 245 13.87 -6.04 35.69
N LYS A 246 13.69 -7.30 35.28
CA LYS A 246 13.01 -8.32 36.08
C LYS A 246 13.87 -8.76 37.27
#